data_AF-A0A4R6TKG6-F1
#
_entry.id   AF-A0A4R6TKG6-F1
#
_cell.length_a   1.000
_cell.length_b   1.000
_cell.length_c   1.000
_cell.angle_alpha   90.00
_cell.angle_beta   90.00
_cell.angle_gamma   90.00
#
_symmetry.space_group_name_H-M   'P 1'
#
loop_
_entity.id
_entity.type
_entity.pdbx_description
1 polymer ?
#
loop_
_entity_poly.entity_id
_entity_poly.type
_entity_poly.pdbx_seq_one_letter_code
_entity_poly.pdbx_strand_id
1 'polypeptide(L)' 'MRTDRELLIRGVKYLGITALLMFIAPVIIYQAFKNEGHPLYIYVLILGFIFALAAVGMGFYSIRTVVNAFFNKK' A
#
# COMPACT_ATOMS: atom_id res chain seq x y z
N MET A 1 24.63 -16.21 -8.35
CA MET A 1 23.78 -15.16 -7.77
C MET A 1 23.23 -15.70 -6.46
N ARG A 2 23.54 -15.07 -5.32
CA ARG A 2 22.92 -15.43 -4.03
C ARG A 2 21.80 -14.44 -3.77
N THR A 3 20.57 -14.93 -3.66
CA THR A 3 19.41 -14.11 -3.26
C THR A 3 19.58 -13.64 -1.82
N ASP A 4 19.35 -12.36 -1.58
CA ASP A 4 19.28 -11.80 -0.23
C ASP A 4 17.93 -12.20 0.39
N ARG A 5 17.92 -13.31 1.15
CA ARG A 5 16.70 -13.84 1.77
C ARG A 5 16.06 -12.88 2.76
N GLU A 6 16.87 -12.08 3.47
CA GLU A 6 16.35 -11.13 4.45
C GLU A 6 15.58 -10.01 3.73
N LEU A 7 16.17 -9.46 2.67
CA LEU A 7 15.53 -8.43 1.86
C LEU A 7 14.28 -8.98 1.15
N LEU A 8 14.32 -10.24 0.70
CA LEU A 8 13.18 -10.90 0.06
C LEU A 8 11.99 -11.02 1.02
N ILE A 9 12.22 -11.53 2.24
CA ILE A 9 11.17 -11.67 3.26
C ILE A 9 10.57 -10.29 3.59
N ARG A 10 11.41 -9.25 3.70
CA ARG A 10 10.94 -7.88 3.93
C ARG A 10 10.08 -7.37 2.76
N GLY A 11 10.51 -7.60 1.52
CA GLY A 11 9.76 -7.23 0.32
C GLY A 11 8.38 -7.93 0.25
N VAL A 12 8.33 -9.24 0.55
CA VAL A 12 7.06 -9.99 0.60
C VAL A 12 6.13 -9.49 1.70
N LYS A 13 6.66 -9.17 2.89
CA LYS A 13 5.86 -8.55 3.97
C LYS A 13 5.27 -7.22 3.51
N TYR A 14 6.06 -6.37 2.86
CA TYR A 14 5.57 -5.10 2.34
C TYR A 14 4.54 -5.28 1.23
N LEU A 15 4.69 -6.25 0.33
CA LEU A 15 3.67 -6.58 -0.67
C LEU A 15 2.34 -6.97 -0.02
N GLY A 16 2.36 -7.78 1.05
CA GLY A 16 1.16 -8.16 1.79
C GLY A 16 0.46 -6.95 2.40
N ILE A 17 1.21 -6.02 3.01
CA ILE A 17 0.63 -4.77 3.55
C ILE A 17 0.08 -3.88 2.42
N THR A 18 0.81 -3.74 1.31
CA THR A 18 0.35 -2.99 0.13
C THR A 18 -0.99 -3.55 -0.37
N ALA A 19 -1.11 -4.88 -0.49
CA ALA A 19 -2.34 -5.51 -0.97
C ALA A 19 -3.53 -5.17 -0.06
N LEU A 20 -3.36 -5.25 1.27
CA LEU A 20 -4.41 -4.84 2.21
C LEU A 20 -4.78 -3.37 2.03
N LEU A 21 -3.79 -2.49 1.88
CA LEU A 21 -4.00 -1.06 1.69
C LEU A 21 -4.78 -0.74 0.40
N MET A 22 -4.52 -1.48 -0.67
CA MET A 22 -5.22 -1.37 -1.95
C MET A 22 -6.71 -1.73 -1.85
N PHE A 23 -7.13 -2.55 -0.87
CA PHE A 23 -8.55 -2.81 -0.59
C PHE A 23 -9.13 -1.80 0.41
N ILE A 24 -8.36 -1.41 1.44
CA ILE A 24 -8.82 -0.48 2.47
C ILE A 24 -9.13 0.91 1.86
N ALA A 25 -8.25 1.43 1.01
CA ALA A 25 -8.43 2.74 0.40
C ALA A 25 -9.77 2.89 -0.36
N PRO A 26 -10.12 2.03 -1.34
CA PRO A 26 -11.40 2.15 -2.05
C PRO A 26 -12.60 1.90 -1.15
N VAL A 27 -12.50 1.03 -0.13
CA VAL A 27 -13.59 0.82 0.84
C VAL A 27 -13.86 2.10 1.64
N ILE A 28 -12.82 2.78 2.13
CA ILE A 28 -12.98 4.04 2.87
C ILE A 28 -13.57 5.13 1.97
N ILE A 29 -13.08 5.26 0.73
CA ILE A 29 -13.61 6.24 -0.23
C ILE A 29 -15.08 5.95 -0.56
N TYR A 30 -15.43 4.69 -0.82
CA TYR A 30 -16.81 4.28 -1.07
C TYR A 30 -17.72 4.60 0.12
N GLN A 31 -17.27 4.32 1.34
CA GLN A 31 -18.02 4.65 2.55
C GLN A 31 -18.17 6.17 2.73
N ALA A 32 -17.16 6.97 2.37
CA ALA A 32 -17.29 8.43 2.39
C ALA A 32 -18.41 8.88 1.44
N PHE A 33 -18.38 8.47 0.17
CA PHE A 33 -19.41 8.85 -0.81
C PHE A 33 -20.81 8.35 -0.43
N LYS A 34 -20.92 7.19 0.22
CA LYS A 34 -22.21 6.71 0.74
C LYS A 34 -22.76 7.60 1.88
N ASN A 35 -21.90 8.33 2.58
CA ASN A 35 -22.24 9.14 3.76
C ASN A 35 -21.98 10.65 3.54
N GLU A 36 -22.23 11.16 2.33
CA GLU A 36 -22.01 12.57 1.96
C GLU A 36 -22.70 13.58 2.90
N GLY A 37 -23.86 13.24 3.47
CA GLY A 37 -24.59 14.09 4.41
C GLY A 37 -24.04 14.09 5.85
N HIS A 38 -23.04 13.26 6.15
CA HIS A 38 -22.48 13.15 7.50
C HIS A 38 -21.42 14.23 7.74
N PRO A 39 -21.36 14.88 8.93
CA PRO A 39 -20.35 15.91 9.23
C PRO A 39 -18.90 15.45 9.05
N LEU A 40 -18.65 14.14 9.15
CA LEU A 40 -17.32 13.55 8.97
C LEU A 40 -16.97 13.22 7.51
N TYR A 41 -17.87 13.44 6.54
CA TYR A 41 -17.68 13.08 5.13
C TYR A 41 -16.31 13.48 4.59
N ILE A 42 -15.98 14.77 4.69
CA ILE A 42 -14.74 15.32 4.14
C ILE A 42 -13.49 14.72 4.79
N TYR A 43 -13.55 14.44 6.09
CA TYR A 43 -12.43 13.85 6.84
C TYR A 43 -12.19 12.40 6.42
N VAL A 44 -13.26 11.61 6.27
CA VAL A 44 -13.17 10.21 5.82
C VAL A 44 -12.71 10.13 4.37
N LEU A 45 -13.17 11.06 3.51
CA LEU A 45 -12.75 11.13 2.12
C LEU A 45 -11.25 11.45 1.98
N ILE A 46 -10.75 12.45 2.73
CA ILE A 46 -9.32 12.78 2.77
C ILE A 46 -8.51 11.57 3.26
N LEU A 47 -8.97 10.90 4.31
CA LEU A 47 -8.31 9.70 4.82
C LEU A 47 -8.23 8.60 3.75
N GLY A 48 -9.30 8.39 2.99
CA GLY A 48 -9.33 7.46 1.86
C GLY A 48 -8.28 7.78 0.80
N PHE A 49 -8.14 9.05 0.41
CA PHE A 49 -7.11 9.48 -0.54
C PHE A 49 -5.68 9.33 0.00
N ILE A 50 -5.46 9.61 1.29
CA ILE A 50 -4.15 9.37 1.93
C ILE A 50 -3.79 7.88 1.83
N PHE A 51 -4.74 6.99 2.14
CA PHE A 51 -4.51 5.55 1.99
C PHE A 51 -4.28 5.12 0.54
N ALA A 52 -4.97 5.73 -0.42
CA ALA A 52 -4.77 5.45 -1.84
C ALA A 52 -3.35 5.85 -2.30
N LEU A 53 -2.88 7.05 -1.93
CA LEU A 53 -1.53 7.51 -2.24
C LEU A 53 -0.46 6.63 -1.57
N ALA A 54 -0.70 6.25 -0.31
CA ALA A 54 0.18 5.34 0.42
C ALA A 54 0.23 3.95 -0.25
N ALA A 55 -0.90 3.43 -0.75
CA ALA A 55 -0.96 2.14 -1.45
C ALA A 55 -0.16 2.16 -2.75
N VAL A 56 -0.27 3.23 -3.52
CA VAL A 56 0.52 3.41 -4.75
C VAL A 56 2.01 3.50 -4.41
N GLY A 57 2.41 4.36 -3.46
CA GLY A 57 3.81 4.51 -3.05
C GLY A 57 4.42 3.23 -2.51
N MET A 58 3.70 2.51 -1.64
CA MET A 58 4.11 1.22 -1.12
C MET A 58 4.17 0.14 -2.19
N GLY A 59 3.29 0.17 -3.20
CA GLY A 59 3.32 -0.75 -4.33
C GLY A 59 4.66 -0.70 -5.05
N PHE A 60 5.10 0.49 -5.43
CA PHE A 60 6.40 0.65 -6.08
C PHE A 60 7.56 0.27 -5.15
N TYR A 61 7.52 0.69 -3.89
CA TYR A 61 8.60 0.41 -2.93
C TYR A 61 8.75 -1.09 -2.63
N SER A 62 7.63 -1.80 -2.45
CA SER A 62 7.62 -3.23 -2.15
C SER A 62 8.12 -4.06 -3.32
N ILE A 63 7.68 -3.76 -4.55
CA ILE A 63 8.19 -4.41 -5.78
C ILE A 63 9.69 -4.16 -5.92
N ARG A 64 10.15 -2.91 -5.78
CA ARG A 64 11.58 -2.58 -5.85
C ARG A 64 12.40 -3.35 -4.82
N THR A 65 11.88 -3.51 -3.60
CA THR A 65 12.54 -4.29 -2.55
C THR A 65 12.71 -5.76 -2.94
N VAL A 66 11.66 -6.37 -3.51
CA VAL A 66 11.72 -7.76 -3.99
C VAL A 66 12.71 -7.90 -5.15
N VAL A 67 12.67 -7.01 -6.14
CA VAL A 67 13.59 -7.02 -7.28
C VAL A 67 15.04 -6.90 -6.81
N ASN A 68 15.31 -6.00 -5.87
CA ASN A 68 16.64 -5.84 -5.29
C ASN A 68 17.09 -7.10 -4.55
N ALA A 69 16.20 -7.83 -3.88
CA ALA A 69 16.56 -9.07 -3.19
C ALA A 69 17.05 -10.17 -4.14
N PHE A 70 16.54 -10.20 -5.38
CA PHE A 70 16.94 -11.18 -6.39
C PHE A 70 18.17 -10.76 -7.18
N PHE A 71 18.26 -9.49 -7.55
CA PHE A 71 19.20 -9.03 -8.58
C PHE A 71 20.26 -8.05 -8.07
N ASN A 72 20.10 -7.48 -6.88
CA ASN A 72 21.12 -6.58 -6.36
C ASN A 72 22.32 -7.41 -5.89
N LYS A 73 23.49 -7.10 -6.45
CA LYS A 73 24.76 -7.62 -5.94
C LYS A 73 25.17 -6.72 -4.78
N LYS A 74 25.19 -7.26 -3.57
CA LYS A 74 26.11 -6.73 -2.56
C LYS A 74 27.53 -6.94 -3.04
#